data_AF-A0A800LTY6-F1
#
_entry.id   AF-A0A800LTY6-F1
#
_cell.length_a   1.000
_cell.length_b   1.000
_cell.length_c   1.000
_cell.angle_alpha   90.00
_cell.angle_beta   90.00
_cell.angle_gamma   90.00
#
_symmetry.space_group_name_H-M   'P 1'
#
loop_
_entity.id
_entity.type
_entity.pdbx_description
1 polymer ?
#
loop_
_entity_poly.entity_id
_entity_poly.type
_entity_poly.pdbx_seq_one_letter_code
_entity_poly.pdbx_strand_id
1 'polypeptide(L)'
;MDLNVNNIIRSFSLNILISGMTLFVFAGLMEIGLLLWAPQIPVTSPTMYAPHREILYRPNPANSWPYRTNEFDTMITFNTHGIRGEERPTEKPANTFRILCLGDSFTLGSEVADEACYPSVLEQLLNKQARDQGDTIRYEVLNAGVGGYGTFQELLYFKEFAVKHNPDLVLLQFYANDVRDNINFQRHWKTLYPDSTLRVSMNRLFEEDIISTERTVIRYAGIGGELVGSFQSVQTFLKENSHLYHFLHGRLNILRSVLGFRQIAAFDDFLVAMAEYPPEIDQGWALTKSLMLMIRTLAEQHQAAFAITLVPNKAQVMRNWR
;
A
#
# COMPACT_ATOMS: atom_id res chain seq x y z
N MET A 1 31.04 6.96 58.75
CA MET A 1 30.13 7.75 57.87
C MET A 1 29.41 6.87 56.84
N ASP A 2 29.81 5.60 56.69
CA ASP A 2 29.33 4.69 55.63
C ASP A 2 27.96 4.03 55.85
N LEU A 3 27.48 3.96 57.10
CA LEU A 3 26.18 3.35 57.43
C LEU A 3 24.98 4.14 56.85
N ASN A 4 25.15 5.44 56.58
CA ASN A 4 24.07 6.30 56.09
C ASN A 4 23.86 6.19 54.57
N VAL A 5 24.95 5.98 53.82
CA VAL A 5 24.91 5.86 52.35
C VAL A 5 24.21 4.57 51.92
N ASN A 6 24.46 3.45 52.59
CA ASN A 6 23.81 2.17 52.27
C ASN A 6 22.29 2.18 52.51
N ASN A 7 21.83 2.86 53.56
CA ASN A 7 20.40 2.99 53.84
C ASN A 7 19.70 3.91 52.83
N ILE A 8 20.36 5.00 52.41
CA ILE A 8 19.86 5.89 51.36
C ILE A 8 19.77 5.13 50.03
N ILE A 9 20.82 4.43 49.62
CA ILE A 9 20.81 3.62 48.38
C ILE A 9 19.70 2.56 48.43
N ARG A 10 19.54 1.84 49.55
CA ARG A 10 18.49 0.82 49.69
C ARG A 10 17.08 1.41 49.59
N SER A 11 16.82 2.54 50.25
CA SER A 11 15.52 3.21 50.18
C SER A 11 15.23 3.76 48.78
N PHE A 12 16.25 4.28 48.10
CA PHE A 12 16.14 4.78 46.73
C PHE A 12 15.87 3.63 45.74
N SER A 13 16.60 2.51 45.85
CA SER A 13 16.35 1.30 45.06
C SER A 13 14.96 0.72 45.31
N LEU A 14 14.49 0.70 46.56
CA LEU A 14 13.15 0.24 46.91
C LEU A 14 12.06 1.14 46.30
N ASN A 15 12.24 2.46 46.34
CA ASN A 15 11.31 3.41 45.75
C ASN A 15 11.25 3.28 44.22
N ILE A 16 12.40 3.06 43.56
CA ILE A 16 12.45 2.77 42.12
C ILE A 16 11.71 1.47 41.82
N LEU A 17 11.91 0.42 42.60
CA LEU A 17 11.24 -0.88 42.42
C LEU A 17 9.73 -0.74 42.57
N ILE A 18 9.26 -0.08 43.63
CA ILE A 18 7.83 0.13 43.89
C ILE A 18 7.20 0.99 42.78
N SER A 19 7.88 2.05 42.35
CA SER A 19 7.41 2.91 41.25
C SER A 19 7.33 2.12 39.95
N GLY A 20 8.34 1.29 39.66
CA GLY A 20 8.37 0.41 38.49
C GLY A 20 7.25 -0.62 38.51
N MET A 21 7.02 -1.28 39.66
CA MET A 21 5.90 -2.22 39.84
C MET A 21 4.55 -1.54 39.67
N THR A 22 4.39 -0.34 40.21
CA THR A 22 3.14 0.42 40.09
C THR A 22 2.84 0.78 38.64
N LEU A 23 3.84 1.26 37.90
CA LEU A 23 3.72 1.55 36.48
C LEU A 23 3.40 0.29 35.66
N PHE A 24 4.02 -0.84 35.99
CA PHE A 24 3.76 -2.11 35.32
C PHE A 24 2.33 -2.60 35.53
N VAL A 25 1.84 -2.58 36.78
CA VAL A 25 0.45 -2.95 37.10
C VAL A 25 -0.54 -2.01 36.40
N PHE A 26 -0.27 -0.70 36.42
CA PHE A 26 -1.11 0.28 35.73
C PHE A 26 -1.16 0.04 34.22
N ALA A 27 -0.02 -0.21 33.58
CA ALA A 27 0.05 -0.55 32.16
C ALA A 27 -0.72 -1.84 31.84
N GLY A 28 -0.61 -2.87 32.68
CA GLY A 28 -1.37 -4.12 32.53
C GLY A 28 -2.89 -3.92 32.65
N LEU A 29 -3.34 -3.11 33.61
CA LEU A 29 -4.76 -2.77 33.74
C LEU A 29 -5.27 -1.96 32.54
N MET A 30 -4.47 -1.04 32.01
CA MET A 30 -4.80 -0.28 30.81
C MET A 30 -4.86 -1.18 29.56
N GLU A 31 -3.95 -2.13 29.41
CA GLU A 31 -3.95 -3.12 28.34
C GLU A 31 -5.24 -3.95 28.35
N ILE A 32 -5.63 -4.48 29.52
CA ILE A 32 -6.89 -5.23 29.69
C ILE A 32 -8.10 -4.33 29.41
N GLY A 33 -8.09 -3.08 29.90
CA GLY A 33 -9.16 -2.12 29.65
C GLY A 33 -9.31 -1.80 28.16
N LEU A 34 -8.21 -1.58 27.45
CA LEU A 34 -8.25 -1.35 26.01
C LEU A 34 -8.69 -2.59 25.24
N LEU A 35 -8.23 -3.78 25.60
CA LEU A 35 -8.68 -5.04 25.01
C LEU A 35 -10.21 -5.22 25.12
N LEU A 36 -10.77 -4.94 26.30
CA LEU A 36 -12.20 -5.18 26.57
C LEU A 36 -13.12 -4.08 26.01
N TRP A 37 -12.68 -2.82 25.95
CA TRP A 37 -13.55 -1.67 25.68
C TRP A 37 -13.22 -0.93 24.37
N ALA A 38 -11.99 -1.08 23.85
CA ALA A 38 -11.54 -0.42 22.62
C ALA A 38 -10.42 -1.22 21.92
N PRO A 39 -10.67 -2.48 21.53
CA PRO A 39 -9.63 -3.37 21.02
C PRO A 39 -9.01 -2.77 19.76
N GLN A 40 -7.74 -2.38 19.87
CA GLN A 40 -6.95 -1.94 18.72
C GLN A 40 -6.53 -3.19 17.95
N ILE A 41 -7.18 -3.48 16.83
CA ILE A 41 -6.89 -4.68 16.04
C ILE A 41 -5.48 -4.52 15.45
N PRO A 42 -4.52 -5.41 15.78
CA PRO A 42 -3.19 -5.34 15.18
C PRO A 42 -3.33 -5.55 13.67
N VAL A 43 -2.86 -4.58 12.87
CA VAL A 43 -2.76 -4.69 11.40
C VAL A 43 -1.70 -5.75 10.98
N THR A 44 -1.04 -6.36 11.96
CA THR A 44 0.03 -7.34 11.77
C THR A 44 -0.51 -8.77 11.90
N SER A 45 -1.13 -9.30 10.84
CA SER A 45 -0.80 -10.68 10.47
C SER A 45 -0.31 -10.68 9.01
N PRO A 46 0.88 -11.25 8.73
CA PRO A 46 1.55 -11.21 7.43
C PRO A 46 0.89 -12.10 6.38
N THR A 47 -0.44 -12.28 6.42
CA THR A 47 -1.15 -13.27 5.62
C THR A 47 -1.76 -12.70 4.35
N MET A 48 -2.14 -11.41 4.34
CA MET A 48 -2.82 -10.83 3.16
C MET A 48 -1.89 -10.74 1.95
N TYR A 49 -0.64 -10.35 2.17
CA TYR A 49 0.38 -10.19 1.13
C TYR A 49 1.59 -11.07 1.40
N ALA A 50 2.12 -11.69 0.35
CA ALA A 50 3.37 -12.41 0.36
C ALA A 50 4.48 -11.54 -0.26
N PRO A 51 5.73 -11.58 0.25
CA PRO A 51 6.84 -10.86 -0.36
C PRO A 51 7.07 -11.35 -1.80
N HIS A 52 7.42 -10.42 -2.68
CA HIS A 52 7.73 -10.68 -4.08
C HIS A 52 9.01 -9.96 -4.49
N ARG A 53 9.93 -10.63 -5.18
CA ARG A 53 11.26 -10.07 -5.44
C ARG A 53 11.21 -8.84 -6.35
N GLU A 54 10.36 -8.85 -7.37
CA GLU A 54 10.33 -7.78 -8.40
C GLU A 54 9.29 -6.69 -8.07
N ILE A 55 8.18 -7.07 -7.44
CA ILE A 55 7.00 -6.21 -7.16
C ILE A 55 6.95 -5.78 -5.67
N LEU A 56 7.95 -6.21 -4.88
CA LEU A 56 8.05 -6.11 -3.42
C LEU A 56 7.07 -7.01 -2.66
N TYR A 57 5.80 -7.02 -3.03
CA TYR A 57 4.78 -7.88 -2.47
C TYR A 57 3.72 -8.20 -3.51
N ARG A 58 2.89 -9.21 -3.23
CA ARG A 58 1.72 -9.60 -4.00
C ARG A 58 0.64 -10.18 -3.08
N PRO A 59 -0.64 -10.22 -3.47
CA PRO A 59 -1.66 -10.95 -2.71
C PRO A 59 -1.24 -12.40 -2.46
N ASN A 60 -1.49 -12.89 -1.26
CA ASN A 60 -1.32 -14.29 -0.94
C ASN A 60 -2.49 -15.08 -1.53
N PRO A 61 -2.26 -16.00 -2.49
CA PRO A 61 -3.34 -16.70 -3.16
C PRO A 61 -4.12 -17.63 -2.22
N ALA A 62 -5.39 -17.87 -2.55
CA ALA A 62 -6.31 -18.76 -1.81
C ALA A 62 -6.41 -18.39 -0.32
N ASN A 63 -6.48 -17.09 -0.04
CA ASN A 63 -6.50 -16.57 1.32
C ASN A 63 -7.67 -15.60 1.53
N SER A 64 -8.24 -15.63 2.72
CA SER A 64 -9.24 -14.66 3.18
C SER A 64 -8.66 -13.86 4.34
N TRP A 65 -8.91 -12.55 4.33
CA TRP A 65 -8.34 -11.63 5.30
C TRP A 65 -9.42 -10.72 5.89
N PRO A 66 -9.66 -10.78 7.22
CA PRO A 66 -10.53 -9.81 7.89
C PRO A 66 -9.80 -8.46 7.95
N TYR A 67 -10.27 -7.49 7.18
CA TYR A 67 -9.75 -6.13 7.20
C TYR A 67 -10.64 -5.24 8.05
N ARG A 68 -10.15 -4.94 9.26
CA ARG A 68 -10.88 -4.18 10.27
C ARG A 68 -10.13 -2.92 10.65
N THR A 69 -10.83 -1.80 10.57
CA THR A 69 -10.41 -0.49 11.06
C THR A 69 -11.49 0.07 11.99
N ASN A 70 -11.32 1.31 12.46
CA ASN A 70 -12.41 1.99 13.18
C ASN A 70 -13.54 2.46 12.24
N GLU A 71 -13.33 2.40 10.92
CA GLU A 71 -14.23 2.93 9.90
C GLU A 71 -15.03 1.83 9.20
N PHE A 72 -14.45 0.64 9.06
CA PHE A 72 -15.08 -0.50 8.39
C PHE A 72 -14.57 -1.85 8.91
N ASP A 73 -15.38 -2.88 8.71
CA ASP A 73 -15.07 -4.30 8.97
C ASP A 73 -15.52 -5.11 7.76
N THR A 74 -14.56 -5.60 6.97
CA THR A 74 -14.83 -6.39 5.77
C THR A 74 -13.95 -7.64 5.70
N MET A 75 -14.37 -8.62 4.92
CA MET A 75 -13.56 -9.76 4.54
C MET A 75 -13.10 -9.58 3.10
N ILE A 76 -11.79 -9.66 2.86
CA ILE A 76 -11.22 -9.65 1.52
C ILE A 76 -10.78 -11.07 1.18
N THR A 77 -11.31 -11.63 0.09
CA THR A 77 -10.90 -12.96 -0.38
C THR A 77 -10.08 -12.86 -1.65
N PHE A 78 -8.93 -13.53 -1.67
CA PHE A 78 -8.13 -13.74 -2.88
C PHE A 78 -8.27 -15.18 -3.34
N ASN A 79 -8.56 -15.38 -4.62
CA ASN A 79 -8.64 -16.70 -5.21
C ASN A 79 -7.25 -17.34 -5.41
N THR A 80 -7.19 -18.55 -5.97
CA THR A 80 -5.92 -19.30 -6.15
C THR A 80 -4.94 -18.62 -7.11
N HIS A 81 -5.39 -17.62 -7.86
CA HIS A 81 -4.56 -16.80 -8.75
C HIS A 81 -4.03 -15.53 -8.08
N GLY A 82 -4.46 -15.23 -6.85
CA GLY A 82 -4.05 -14.04 -6.11
C GLY A 82 -4.73 -12.76 -6.59
N ILE A 83 -5.90 -12.87 -7.23
CA ILE A 83 -6.79 -11.75 -7.54
C ILE A 83 -8.00 -11.78 -6.61
N ARG A 84 -8.62 -10.63 -6.34
CA ARG A 84 -9.71 -10.52 -5.38
C ARG A 84 -11.01 -11.13 -5.95
N GLY A 85 -11.76 -11.81 -5.10
CA GLY A 85 -13.08 -12.34 -5.39
C GLY A 85 -13.09 -13.85 -5.71
N GLU A 86 -14.08 -14.27 -6.48
CA GLU A 86 -14.34 -15.67 -6.78
C GLU A 86 -13.22 -16.34 -7.59
N GLU A 87 -13.18 -17.67 -7.52
CA GLU A 87 -12.30 -18.47 -8.37
C GLU A 87 -12.68 -18.35 -9.85
N ARG A 88 -11.67 -18.22 -10.71
CA ARG A 88 -11.87 -17.99 -12.14
C ARG A 88 -10.87 -18.83 -12.93
N PRO A 89 -11.32 -19.63 -13.92
CA PRO A 89 -10.39 -20.39 -14.73
C PRO A 89 -9.46 -19.45 -15.50
N THR A 90 -8.18 -19.83 -15.56
CA THR A 90 -7.19 -19.13 -16.38
C THR A 90 -7.62 -19.14 -17.86
N GLU A 91 -8.04 -20.31 -18.35
CA GLU A 91 -8.66 -20.41 -19.67
C GLU A 91 -9.98 -19.64 -19.70
N LYS A 92 -10.12 -18.77 -20.70
CA LYS A 92 -11.33 -17.95 -20.86
C LYS A 92 -12.46 -18.82 -21.41
N PRO A 93 -13.62 -18.93 -20.73
CA PRO A 93 -14.74 -19.71 -21.23
C PRO A 93 -15.25 -19.18 -22.57
N ALA A 94 -15.88 -20.05 -23.37
CA ALA A 94 -16.52 -19.63 -24.60
C ALA A 94 -17.60 -18.56 -24.34
N ASN A 95 -17.81 -17.68 -25.31
CA ASN A 95 -18.80 -16.60 -25.25
C ASN A 95 -18.65 -15.68 -24.03
N THR A 96 -17.41 -15.47 -23.58
CA THR A 96 -17.09 -14.62 -22.42
C THR A 96 -16.25 -13.44 -22.84
N PHE A 97 -16.66 -12.24 -22.44
CA PHE A 97 -15.89 -11.01 -22.53
C PHE A 97 -15.26 -10.73 -21.16
N ARG A 98 -13.92 -10.74 -21.09
CA ARG A 98 -13.19 -10.66 -19.82
C ARG A 98 -12.52 -9.30 -19.66
N ILE A 99 -12.87 -8.59 -18.60
CA ILE A 99 -12.32 -7.29 -18.23
C ILE A 99 -11.35 -7.48 -17.07
N LEU A 100 -10.11 -7.02 -17.20
CA LEU A 100 -9.14 -6.96 -16.12
C LEU A 100 -9.10 -5.56 -15.53
N CYS A 101 -9.52 -5.39 -14.28
CA CYS A 101 -9.35 -4.14 -13.55
C CYS A 101 -8.00 -4.15 -12.83
N LEU A 102 -7.06 -3.32 -13.26
CA LEU A 102 -5.78 -3.06 -12.58
C LEU A 102 -5.91 -1.80 -11.73
N GLY A 103 -5.27 -1.76 -10.57
CA GLY A 103 -5.23 -0.56 -9.75
C GLY A 103 -4.75 -0.80 -8.34
N ASP A 104 -4.98 0.18 -7.49
CA ASP A 104 -4.53 0.21 -6.10
C ASP A 104 -5.64 -0.25 -5.13
N SER A 105 -5.67 0.36 -3.93
CA SER A 105 -6.74 0.22 -2.95
C SER A 105 -8.15 0.50 -3.46
N PHE A 106 -8.34 1.40 -4.44
CA PHE A 106 -9.66 1.70 -5.01
C PHE A 106 -10.20 0.53 -5.82
N THR A 107 -9.34 -0.08 -6.65
CA THR A 107 -9.68 -1.30 -7.39
C THR A 107 -9.83 -2.48 -6.47
N LEU A 108 -8.92 -2.62 -5.49
CA LEU A 108 -9.04 -3.66 -4.48
C LEU A 108 -10.41 -3.53 -3.79
N GLY A 109 -10.85 -2.31 -3.44
CA GLY A 109 -12.12 -2.06 -2.78
C GLY A 109 -12.07 -2.38 -1.28
N SER A 110 -10.98 -2.02 -0.61
CA SER A 110 -10.62 -2.49 0.74
C SER A 110 -11.69 -2.29 1.82
N GLU A 111 -12.64 -1.39 1.61
CA GLU A 111 -13.63 -0.94 2.60
C GLU A 111 -14.98 -1.65 2.47
N VAL A 112 -15.16 -2.45 1.41
CA VAL A 112 -16.42 -3.11 1.08
C VAL A 112 -16.25 -4.61 0.93
N ALA A 113 -17.35 -5.36 0.97
CA ALA A 113 -17.37 -6.79 0.70
C ALA A 113 -17.00 -7.09 -0.77
N ASP A 114 -16.61 -8.33 -1.06
CA ASP A 114 -16.15 -8.75 -2.39
C ASP A 114 -17.19 -8.44 -3.49
N GLU A 115 -18.48 -8.58 -3.20
CA GLU A 115 -19.58 -8.35 -4.14
C GLU A 115 -19.89 -6.86 -4.35
N ALA A 116 -19.39 -6.00 -3.46
CA ALA A 116 -19.66 -4.57 -3.43
C ALA A 116 -18.50 -3.71 -3.99
N CYS A 117 -17.33 -4.30 -4.26
CA CYS A 117 -16.26 -3.58 -4.95
C CYS A 117 -16.66 -3.25 -6.39
N TYR A 118 -16.14 -2.13 -6.92
CA TYR A 118 -16.59 -1.65 -8.24
C TYR A 118 -16.39 -2.68 -9.37
N PRO A 119 -15.34 -3.53 -9.40
CA PRO A 119 -15.21 -4.56 -10.42
C PRO A 119 -16.37 -5.57 -10.39
N SER A 120 -16.79 -6.01 -9.20
CA SER A 120 -17.92 -6.91 -9.01
C SER A 120 -19.24 -6.25 -9.41
N VAL A 121 -19.45 -4.99 -9.02
CA VAL A 121 -20.64 -4.22 -9.41
C VAL A 121 -20.69 -4.03 -10.93
N LEU A 122 -19.55 -3.74 -11.56
CA LEU A 122 -19.45 -3.63 -13.02
C LEU A 122 -19.83 -4.95 -13.70
N GLU A 123 -19.34 -6.09 -13.21
CA GLU A 123 -19.71 -7.42 -13.72
C GLU A 123 -21.22 -7.65 -13.66
N GLN A 124 -21.85 -7.34 -12.51
CA GLN A 124 -23.29 -7.51 -12.30
C GLN A 124 -24.10 -6.63 -13.26
N LEU A 125 -23.70 -5.37 -13.43
CA LEU A 125 -24.38 -4.41 -14.31
C LEU A 125 -24.28 -4.84 -15.79
N LEU A 126 -23.08 -5.21 -16.25
CA LEU A 126 -22.87 -5.65 -17.64
C LEU A 126 -23.65 -6.92 -17.95
N ASN A 127 -23.59 -7.93 -17.08
CA ASN A 127 -24.35 -9.16 -17.27
C ASN A 127 -25.86 -8.94 -17.19
N LYS A 128 -26.33 -8.02 -16.34
CA LYS A 128 -27.75 -7.65 -16.31
C LYS A 128 -28.17 -7.01 -17.64
N GLN A 129 -27.39 -6.05 -18.12
CA GLN A 129 -27.66 -5.37 -19.38
C GLN A 129 -27.66 -6.35 -20.57
N ALA A 130 -26.70 -7.26 -20.64
CA ALA A 130 -26.63 -8.30 -21.67
C ALA A 130 -27.91 -9.15 -21.69
N ARG A 131 -28.35 -9.63 -20.52
CA ARG A 131 -29.61 -10.39 -20.40
C ARG A 131 -30.84 -9.59 -20.82
N ASP A 132 -30.93 -8.33 -20.40
CA ASP A 132 -32.04 -7.44 -20.76
C ASP A 132 -32.11 -7.18 -22.28
N GLN A 133 -30.96 -7.24 -22.96
CA GLN A 133 -30.83 -7.10 -24.42
C GLN A 133 -30.98 -8.42 -25.19
N GLY A 134 -31.12 -9.55 -24.49
CA GLY A 134 -31.16 -10.88 -25.11
C GLY A 134 -29.81 -11.36 -25.65
N ASP A 135 -28.72 -10.75 -25.22
CA ASP A 135 -27.37 -11.20 -25.55
C ASP A 135 -27.00 -12.45 -24.73
N THR A 136 -26.18 -13.29 -25.33
CA THR A 136 -25.64 -14.50 -24.72
C THR A 136 -24.25 -14.29 -24.13
N ILE A 137 -23.58 -13.17 -24.44
CA ILE A 137 -22.25 -12.84 -23.91
C ILE A 137 -22.30 -12.80 -22.38
N ARG A 138 -21.37 -13.52 -21.76
CA ARG A 138 -21.08 -13.42 -20.34
C ARG A 138 -19.94 -12.45 -20.11
N TYR A 139 -20.11 -11.52 -19.18
CA TYR A 139 -19.02 -10.66 -18.74
C TYR A 139 -18.35 -11.27 -17.51
N GLU A 140 -17.02 -11.33 -17.52
CA GLU A 140 -16.21 -11.62 -16.34
C GLU A 140 -15.33 -10.40 -16.04
N VAL A 141 -15.38 -9.89 -14.81
CA VAL A 141 -14.54 -8.77 -14.39
C VAL A 141 -13.58 -9.24 -13.30
N LEU A 142 -12.29 -9.26 -13.63
CA LEU A 142 -11.22 -9.69 -12.74
C LEU A 142 -10.70 -8.50 -11.94
N ASN A 143 -10.76 -8.60 -10.61
CA ASN A 143 -10.24 -7.57 -9.71
C ASN A 143 -8.76 -7.85 -9.37
N ALA A 144 -7.87 -7.23 -10.12
CA ALA A 144 -6.42 -7.28 -9.92
C ALA A 144 -5.91 -6.06 -9.14
N GLY A 145 -6.76 -5.47 -8.29
CA GLY A 145 -6.39 -4.36 -7.42
C GLY A 145 -5.53 -4.81 -6.25
N VAL A 146 -4.49 -4.04 -5.92
CA VAL A 146 -3.61 -4.31 -4.78
C VAL A 146 -3.34 -3.02 -4.00
N GLY A 147 -3.71 -3.01 -2.72
CA GLY A 147 -3.56 -1.83 -1.87
C GLY A 147 -2.11 -1.37 -1.79
N GLY A 148 -1.87 -0.08 -2.05
CA GLY A 148 -0.56 0.55 -1.99
C GLY A 148 0.32 0.31 -3.23
N TYR A 149 -0.20 -0.28 -4.29
CA TYR A 149 0.48 -0.26 -5.59
C TYR A 149 0.39 1.14 -6.21
N GLY A 150 1.42 1.48 -6.98
CA GLY A 150 1.29 2.47 -8.05
C GLY A 150 1.41 1.80 -9.42
N THR A 151 1.19 2.58 -10.47
CA THR A 151 1.24 2.16 -11.89
C THR A 151 2.44 1.29 -12.28
N PHE A 152 3.60 1.48 -11.65
CA PHE A 152 4.78 0.64 -11.88
C PHE A 152 4.55 -0.81 -11.45
N GLN A 153 4.04 -1.02 -10.24
CA GLN A 153 3.75 -2.36 -9.72
C GLN A 153 2.58 -2.98 -10.47
N GLU A 154 1.59 -2.19 -10.88
CA GLU A 154 0.49 -2.65 -11.72
C GLU A 154 0.96 -3.17 -13.07
N LEU A 155 1.92 -2.51 -13.72
CA LEU A 155 2.54 -2.99 -14.96
C LEU A 155 3.23 -4.34 -14.76
N LEU A 156 4.03 -4.48 -13.68
CA LEU A 156 4.68 -5.77 -13.39
C LEU A 156 3.67 -6.85 -13.05
N TYR A 157 2.64 -6.51 -12.28
CA TYR A 157 1.60 -7.45 -11.88
C TYR A 157 0.80 -7.92 -13.10
N PHE A 158 0.50 -7.02 -14.04
CA PHE A 158 -0.12 -7.39 -15.30
C PHE A 158 0.77 -8.34 -16.11
N LYS A 159 2.05 -8.00 -16.27
CA LYS A 159 3.02 -8.77 -17.03
C LYS A 159 3.25 -10.17 -16.48
N GLU A 160 3.37 -10.30 -15.16
CA GLU A 160 3.72 -11.58 -14.53
C GLU A 160 2.51 -12.46 -14.23
N PHE A 161 1.38 -11.86 -13.86
CA PHE A 161 0.25 -12.61 -13.30
C PHE A 161 -1.00 -12.48 -14.13
N ALA A 162 -1.43 -11.27 -14.47
CA ALA A 162 -2.78 -11.09 -14.98
C ALA A 162 -2.92 -11.37 -16.49
N VAL A 163 -1.82 -11.28 -17.26
CA VAL A 163 -1.84 -11.56 -18.71
C VAL A 163 -2.30 -12.98 -19.06
N LYS A 164 -2.04 -13.97 -18.17
CA LYS A 164 -2.43 -15.37 -18.38
C LYS A 164 -3.95 -15.56 -18.46
N HIS A 165 -4.73 -14.60 -17.97
CA HIS A 165 -6.19 -14.65 -18.00
C HIS A 165 -6.80 -14.19 -19.33
N ASN A 166 -6.00 -13.84 -20.35
CA ASN A 166 -6.49 -13.48 -21.68
C ASN A 166 -7.65 -12.46 -21.68
N PRO A 167 -7.49 -11.29 -21.02
CA PRO A 167 -8.53 -10.27 -21.00
C PRO A 167 -8.81 -9.73 -22.40
N ASP A 168 -10.04 -9.31 -22.65
CA ASP A 168 -10.45 -8.56 -23.84
C ASP A 168 -10.34 -7.04 -23.63
N LEU A 169 -10.36 -6.60 -22.36
CA LEU A 169 -10.19 -5.21 -21.95
C LEU A 169 -9.35 -5.15 -20.67
N VAL A 170 -8.32 -4.30 -20.66
CA VAL A 170 -7.60 -3.90 -19.46
C VAL A 170 -8.08 -2.50 -19.06
N LEU A 171 -8.67 -2.40 -17.87
CA LEU A 171 -9.13 -1.17 -17.27
C LEU A 171 -8.16 -0.77 -16.15
N LEU A 172 -7.32 0.23 -16.42
CA LEU A 172 -6.39 0.77 -15.45
C LEU A 172 -7.07 1.86 -14.62
N GLN A 173 -7.26 1.62 -13.33
CA GLN A 173 -7.64 2.67 -12.41
C GLN A 173 -6.43 3.54 -12.10
N PHE A 174 -6.61 4.86 -12.16
CA PHE A 174 -5.59 5.84 -11.82
C PHE A 174 -6.12 6.78 -10.75
N TYR A 175 -5.29 7.05 -9.75
CA TYR A 175 -5.52 8.08 -8.73
C TYR A 175 -4.26 8.94 -8.51
N ALA A 176 -4.42 10.09 -7.85
CA ALA A 176 -3.36 11.08 -7.68
C ALA A 176 -2.09 10.53 -7.00
N ASN A 177 -2.26 9.58 -6.07
CA ASN A 177 -1.18 8.92 -5.34
C ASN A 177 -0.25 8.09 -6.25
N ASP A 178 -0.72 7.56 -7.37
CA ASP A 178 0.08 6.77 -8.31
C ASP A 178 1.37 7.49 -8.70
N VAL A 179 1.30 8.80 -8.94
CA VAL A 179 2.46 9.62 -9.31
C VAL A 179 3.55 9.54 -8.26
N ARG A 180 3.18 9.68 -6.99
CA ARG A 180 4.08 9.56 -5.84
C ARG A 180 4.58 8.13 -5.68
N ASP A 181 3.67 7.17 -5.75
CA ASP A 181 3.97 5.76 -5.50
C ASP A 181 4.96 5.23 -6.56
N ASN A 182 4.82 5.70 -7.81
CA ASN A 182 5.78 5.47 -8.89
C ASN A 182 7.17 6.06 -8.60
N ILE A 183 7.26 7.30 -8.12
CA ILE A 183 8.55 7.93 -7.75
C ILE A 183 9.25 7.12 -6.65
N ASN A 184 8.50 6.75 -5.61
CA ASN A 184 9.01 5.96 -4.48
C ASN A 184 9.55 4.60 -4.96
N PHE A 185 8.82 3.94 -5.85
CA PHE A 185 9.19 2.62 -6.37
C PHE A 185 10.36 2.67 -7.36
N GLN A 186 10.44 3.71 -8.22
CA GLN A 186 11.52 3.84 -9.20
C GLN A 186 12.91 3.84 -8.52
N ARG A 187 13.02 4.44 -7.34
CA ARG A 187 14.25 4.42 -6.54
C ARG A 187 14.67 3.00 -6.18
N HIS A 188 13.72 2.12 -5.88
CA HIS A 188 13.94 0.72 -5.56
C HIS A 188 14.26 -0.13 -6.80
N TRP A 189 13.56 0.09 -7.91
CA TRP A 189 13.78 -0.62 -9.17
C TRP A 189 15.20 -0.45 -9.73
N LYS A 190 15.73 0.78 -9.70
CA LYS A 190 17.11 1.08 -10.13
C LYS A 190 18.16 0.31 -9.33
N THR A 191 17.87 -0.05 -8.08
CA THR A 191 18.75 -0.87 -7.24
C THR A 191 18.72 -2.33 -7.66
N LEU A 192 17.57 -2.85 -8.07
CA LEU A 192 17.39 -4.27 -8.42
C LEU A 192 17.76 -4.59 -9.88
N TYR A 193 17.52 -3.66 -10.82
CA TYR A 193 17.77 -3.82 -12.25
C TYR A 193 18.58 -2.64 -12.82
N PRO A 194 19.86 -2.50 -12.44
CA PRO A 194 20.70 -1.35 -12.79
C PRO A 194 20.90 -1.17 -14.31
N ASP A 195 20.82 -2.27 -15.07
CA ASP A 195 20.99 -2.31 -16.52
C ASP A 195 19.67 -2.18 -17.30
N SER A 196 18.52 -2.01 -16.61
CA SER A 196 17.24 -1.86 -17.29
C SER A 196 17.23 -0.58 -18.16
N THR A 197 16.85 -0.75 -19.42
CA THR A 197 16.75 0.35 -20.42
C THR A 197 15.59 1.31 -20.14
N LEU A 198 14.81 1.05 -19.09
CA LEU A 198 13.81 1.95 -18.51
C LEU A 198 14.50 3.13 -17.77
N ARG A 199 15.46 3.76 -18.46
CA ARG A 199 15.93 5.10 -18.20
C ARG A 199 14.85 6.05 -18.72
N VAL A 200 13.92 6.45 -17.86
CA VAL A 200 13.36 7.80 -18.03
C VAL A 200 14.54 8.73 -17.77
N SER A 201 15.18 9.13 -18.86
CA SER A 201 16.35 10.00 -18.85
C SER A 201 15.91 11.36 -18.31
N MET A 202 16.24 11.67 -17.06
CA MET A 202 16.27 13.06 -16.59
C MET A 202 17.34 13.89 -17.34
N ASN A 203 18.24 13.26 -18.08
CA ASN A 203 19.42 13.88 -18.68
C ASN A 203 19.29 14.08 -20.20
N ARG A 204 18.07 14.22 -20.75
CA ARG A 204 17.88 14.67 -22.14
C ARG A 204 17.29 16.08 -22.27
N LEU A 205 17.29 16.85 -21.18
CA LEU A 205 17.00 18.29 -21.20
C LEU A 205 18.11 19.16 -20.60
N PHE A 206 19.22 18.60 -20.13
CA PHE A 206 20.45 19.37 -19.88
C PHE A 206 21.66 18.54 -20.31
N GLU A 207 22.22 18.96 -21.43
CA GLU A 207 23.49 18.50 -21.96
C GLU A 207 24.63 19.22 -21.22
N GLU A 208 25.76 18.51 -21.12
CA GLU A 208 27.11 18.97 -20.75
C GLU A 208 27.48 19.08 -19.26
N ASP A 209 28.49 18.25 -18.94
CA ASP A 209 29.45 18.31 -17.84
C ASP A 209 28.94 18.37 -16.39
N ILE A 210 29.30 17.33 -15.62
CA ILE A 210 30.12 17.43 -14.40
C ILE A 210 30.19 16.07 -13.66
N ILE A 211 31.43 15.53 -13.66
CA ILE A 211 32.15 14.92 -12.53
C ILE A 211 31.73 13.52 -12.03
N SER A 212 32.70 12.63 -12.22
CA SER A 212 33.07 11.51 -11.35
C SER A 212 32.80 11.77 -9.86
N THR A 213 31.82 11.09 -9.27
CA THR A 213 31.87 10.83 -7.83
C THR A 213 31.46 9.41 -7.53
N GLU A 214 32.22 8.85 -6.61
CA GLU A 214 32.29 7.46 -6.18
C GLU A 214 30.93 6.82 -5.94
N ARG A 215 30.88 5.49 -6.17
CA ARG A 215 29.81 4.62 -5.67
C ARG A 215 29.65 4.82 -4.18
N THR A 216 28.72 5.67 -3.77
CA THR A 216 28.16 5.59 -2.43
C THR A 216 27.15 4.46 -2.46
N VAL A 217 27.64 3.24 -2.25
CA VAL A 217 26.82 2.19 -1.67
C VAL A 217 26.40 2.73 -0.31
N ILE A 218 25.14 3.16 -0.17
CA ILE A 218 24.56 3.38 1.15
C ILE A 218 24.46 1.99 1.77
N ARG A 219 25.55 1.57 2.43
CA ARG A 219 25.46 0.62 3.53
C ARG A 219 24.63 1.32 4.58
N TYR A 220 23.53 0.71 5.00
CA TYR A 220 23.00 1.00 6.33
C TYR A 220 24.14 0.77 7.31
N ALA A 221 24.71 1.87 7.81
CA ALA A 221 25.60 1.84 8.94
C ALA A 221 24.74 1.34 10.11
N GLY A 222 24.89 0.06 10.44
CA GLY A 222 24.47 -0.46 11.72
C GLY A 222 25.19 0.33 12.80
N ILE A 223 24.47 1.29 13.39
CA ILE A 223 24.89 1.94 14.61
C ILE A 223 24.68 0.90 15.73
N GLY A 224 25.76 0.36 16.29
CA GLY A 224 25.76 -0.37 17.56
C GLY A 224 25.03 -1.71 17.60
N GLY A 225 25.66 -2.77 17.08
CA GLY A 225 25.11 -4.12 16.87
C GLY A 225 24.75 -4.99 18.07
N GLU A 226 24.58 -4.45 19.29
CA GLU A 226 24.08 -5.25 20.43
C GLU A 226 22.95 -4.58 21.23
N LEU A 227 22.89 -3.24 21.28
CA LEU A 227 21.82 -2.51 21.97
C LEU A 227 20.62 -2.18 21.07
N VAL A 228 20.80 -2.04 19.75
CA VAL A 228 19.72 -1.64 18.84
C VAL A 228 18.78 -2.81 18.48
N GLY A 229 19.30 -4.04 18.49
CA GLY A 229 18.50 -5.25 18.22
C GLY A 229 17.43 -5.52 19.29
N SER A 230 17.72 -5.19 20.56
CA SER A 230 16.76 -5.36 21.66
C SER A 230 15.64 -4.31 21.65
N PHE A 231 15.93 -3.06 21.27
CA PHE A 231 14.90 -2.04 21.13
C PHE A 231 13.97 -2.32 19.94
N GLN A 232 14.51 -2.80 18.82
CA GLN A 232 13.68 -3.23 17.69
C GLN A 232 12.83 -4.45 18.03
N SER A 233 13.37 -5.45 18.74
CA SER A 233 12.58 -6.63 19.14
C SER A 233 11.48 -6.29 20.14
N VAL A 234 11.75 -5.40 21.12
CA VAL A 234 10.73 -4.90 22.05
C VAL A 234 9.67 -4.09 21.31
N GLN A 235 10.05 -3.23 20.36
CA GLN A 235 9.09 -2.47 19.58
C GLN A 235 8.21 -3.37 18.71
N THR A 236 8.79 -4.39 18.07
CA THR A 236 8.03 -5.39 17.30
C THR A 236 7.08 -6.18 18.20
N PHE A 237 7.56 -6.66 19.35
CA PHE A 237 6.73 -7.35 20.33
C PHE A 237 5.55 -6.48 20.78
N LEU A 238 5.77 -5.20 21.11
CA LEU A 238 4.70 -4.29 21.51
C LEU A 238 3.71 -3.99 20.38
N LYS A 239 4.17 -3.88 19.13
CA LYS A 239 3.30 -3.75 17.95
C LYS A 239 2.41 -4.97 17.74
N GLU A 240 2.91 -6.17 18.04
CA GLU A 240 2.17 -7.40 17.84
C GLU A 240 1.24 -7.73 19.01
N ASN A 241 1.61 -7.32 20.23
CA ASN A 241 1.00 -7.83 21.46
C ASN A 241 0.41 -6.77 22.41
N SER A 242 0.45 -5.47 22.09
CA SER A 242 -0.06 -4.42 23.00
C SER A 242 -1.02 -3.43 22.33
N HIS A 243 -2.28 -3.45 22.78
CA HIS A 243 -3.29 -2.44 22.50
C HIS A 243 -2.93 -1.08 23.10
N LEU A 244 -2.28 -1.03 24.27
CA LEU A 244 -1.80 0.20 24.87
C LEU A 244 -0.73 0.88 24.00
N TYR A 245 0.18 0.10 23.40
CA TYR A 245 1.15 0.62 22.45
C TYR A 245 0.45 1.25 21.23
N HIS A 246 -0.51 0.55 20.61
CA HIS A 246 -1.27 1.07 19.46
C HIS A 246 -2.05 2.33 19.80
N PHE A 247 -2.73 2.35 20.95
CA PHE A 247 -3.47 3.52 21.42
C PHE A 247 -2.57 4.74 21.59
N LEU A 248 -1.45 4.59 22.31
CA LEU A 248 -0.50 5.69 22.54
C LEU A 248 0.18 6.13 21.24
N HIS A 249 0.59 5.20 20.40
CA HIS A 249 1.24 5.50 19.12
C HIS A 249 0.30 6.26 18.18
N GLY A 250 -0.97 5.83 18.07
CA GLY A 250 -1.99 6.53 17.29
C GLY A 250 -2.25 7.94 17.81
N ARG A 251 -2.37 8.13 19.13
CA ARG A 251 -2.58 9.46 19.75
C ARG A 251 -1.36 10.38 19.60
N LEU A 252 -0.16 9.83 19.71
CA LEU A 252 1.08 10.58 19.47
C LEU A 252 1.17 11.06 18.01
N ASN A 253 0.74 10.25 17.04
CA ASN A 253 0.70 10.65 15.63
C ASN A 253 -0.34 11.76 15.38
N ILE A 254 -1.52 11.69 16.02
CA ILE A 254 -2.52 12.78 15.99
C ILE A 254 -1.97 14.04 16.66
N LEU A 255 -1.30 13.92 17.80
CA LEU A 255 -0.73 15.07 18.49
C LEU A 255 0.38 15.73 17.66
N ARG A 256 1.24 14.92 17.01
CA ARG A 256 2.27 15.42 16.07
C ARG A 256 1.65 16.16 14.88
N SER A 257 0.53 15.67 14.33
CA SER A 257 -0.16 16.33 13.23
C SER A 257 -0.82 17.65 13.67
N VAL A 258 -1.42 17.68 14.87
CA VAL A 258 -2.03 18.90 15.45
C VAL A 258 -0.98 19.96 15.81
N LEU A 259 0.18 19.55 16.31
CA LEU A 259 1.28 20.45 16.69
C LEU A 259 2.12 20.95 15.51
N GLY A 260 1.74 20.66 14.26
CA GLY A 260 2.43 21.17 13.08
C GLY A 260 3.80 20.52 12.81
N PHE A 261 4.17 19.46 13.53
CA PHE A 261 5.23 18.54 13.12
C PHE A 261 4.70 17.68 11.96
N ARG A 262 4.38 18.33 10.84
CA ARG A 262 4.24 17.63 9.56
C ARG A 262 5.59 16.94 9.33
N GLN A 263 5.63 15.62 9.44
CA GLN A 263 6.59 14.90 8.61
C GLN A 263 6.37 15.42 7.19
N ILE A 264 7.45 15.69 6.47
CA ILE A 264 7.48 15.95 5.03
C ILE A 264 7.12 14.64 4.28
N ALA A 265 6.05 13.97 4.70
CA ALA A 265 5.64 12.63 4.30
C ALA A 265 4.18 12.54 3.83
N ALA A 266 3.38 13.59 4.03
CA ALA A 266 2.15 13.75 3.28
C ALA A 266 2.49 14.49 1.98
N PHE A 267 2.85 13.74 0.94
CA PHE A 267 2.56 14.19 -0.41
C PHE A 267 1.06 14.44 -0.43
N ASP A 268 0.67 15.71 -0.40
CA ASP A 268 -0.73 16.08 -0.51
C ASP A 268 -1.22 15.59 -1.87
N ASP A 269 -2.33 14.86 -1.95
CA ASP A 269 -2.91 14.40 -3.23
C ASP A 269 -3.24 15.59 -4.15
N PHE A 270 -3.15 16.82 -3.63
CA PHE A 270 -3.28 18.08 -4.36
C PHE A 270 -1.97 18.58 -5.00
N LEU A 271 -0.80 18.07 -4.63
CA LEU A 271 0.48 18.45 -5.25
C LEU A 271 0.49 18.11 -6.74
N VAL A 272 -0.20 17.04 -7.13
CA VAL A 272 -0.38 16.66 -8.54
C VAL A 272 -1.45 17.48 -9.26
N ALA A 273 -2.12 18.41 -8.57
CA ALA A 273 -3.10 19.34 -9.11
C ALA A 273 -2.63 20.81 -9.06
N MET A 274 -1.37 21.06 -8.72
CA MET A 274 -0.79 22.41 -8.76
C MET A 274 -0.68 22.95 -10.20
N ALA A 275 -0.84 24.26 -10.35
CA ALA A 275 -0.67 24.93 -11.65
C ALA A 275 0.77 24.85 -12.17
N GLU A 276 1.74 24.84 -11.25
CA GLU A 276 3.16 24.60 -11.53
C GLU A 276 3.65 23.49 -10.61
N TYR A 277 4.15 22.41 -11.19
CA TYR A 277 4.64 21.26 -10.43
C TYR A 277 6.08 21.47 -9.98
N PRO A 278 6.44 21.08 -8.74
CA PRO A 278 7.83 20.84 -8.39
C PRO A 278 8.46 19.85 -9.39
N PRO A 279 9.76 19.98 -9.74
CA PRO A 279 10.41 19.12 -10.74
C PRO A 279 10.26 17.62 -10.50
N GLU A 280 10.24 17.19 -9.23
CA GLU A 280 10.02 15.80 -8.85
C GLU A 280 8.62 15.28 -9.23
N ILE A 281 7.58 16.13 -9.11
CA ILE A 281 6.21 15.78 -9.51
C ILE A 281 6.06 15.75 -11.03
N ASP A 282 6.69 16.69 -11.73
CA ASP A 282 6.71 16.68 -13.20
C ASP A 282 7.35 15.40 -13.74
N GLN A 283 8.46 14.98 -13.14
CA GLN A 283 9.10 13.70 -13.44
C GLN A 283 8.22 12.50 -13.10
N GLY A 284 7.51 12.55 -11.96
CA GLY A 284 6.52 11.54 -11.58
C GLY A 284 5.42 11.41 -12.61
N TRP A 285 4.90 12.52 -13.14
CA TRP A 285 3.90 12.53 -14.20
C TRP A 285 4.44 11.95 -15.50
N ALA A 286 5.65 12.33 -15.90
CA ALA A 286 6.30 11.78 -17.09
C ALA A 286 6.52 10.26 -16.96
N LEU A 287 6.94 9.79 -15.79
CA LEU A 287 7.09 8.37 -15.48
C LEU A 287 5.73 7.65 -15.54
N THR A 288 4.72 8.19 -14.84
CA THR A 288 3.36 7.62 -14.79
C THR A 288 2.77 7.48 -16.19
N LYS A 289 2.86 8.53 -17.02
CA LYS A 289 2.44 8.48 -18.43
C LYS A 289 3.17 7.39 -19.20
N SER A 290 4.48 7.26 -19.01
CA SER A 290 5.26 6.22 -19.67
C SER A 290 4.83 4.82 -19.25
N LEU A 291 4.52 4.61 -17.96
CA LEU A 291 4.03 3.36 -17.42
C LEU A 291 2.65 2.99 -17.98
N MET A 292 1.72 3.94 -18.03
CA MET A 292 0.41 3.74 -18.66
C MET A 292 0.53 3.35 -20.13
N LEU A 293 1.43 3.98 -20.89
CA LEU A 293 1.68 3.64 -22.29
C LEU A 293 2.28 2.23 -22.44
N MET A 294 3.11 1.78 -21.50
CA MET A 294 3.64 0.42 -21.49
C MET A 294 2.56 -0.61 -21.16
N ILE A 295 1.68 -0.32 -20.19
CA ILE A 295 0.52 -1.18 -19.90
C ILE A 295 -0.38 -1.30 -21.13
N ARG A 296 -0.67 -0.17 -21.79
CA ARG A 296 -1.42 -0.14 -23.05
C ARG A 296 -0.75 -1.02 -24.12
N THR A 297 0.55 -0.82 -24.36
CA THR A 297 1.30 -1.59 -25.35
C THR A 297 1.24 -3.08 -25.05
N LEU A 298 1.40 -3.46 -23.78
CA LEU A 298 1.33 -4.84 -23.34
C LEU A 298 -0.08 -5.43 -23.53
N ALA A 299 -1.14 -4.65 -23.24
CA ALA A 299 -2.51 -5.06 -23.49
C ALA A 299 -2.76 -5.32 -24.99
N GLU A 300 -2.34 -4.39 -25.86
CA GLU A 300 -2.47 -4.50 -27.31
C GLU A 300 -1.70 -5.70 -27.87
N GLN A 301 -0.49 -5.99 -27.36
CA GLN A 301 0.29 -7.18 -27.71
C GLN A 301 -0.45 -8.49 -27.40
N HIS A 302 -1.32 -8.47 -26.39
CA HIS A 302 -2.18 -9.58 -26.00
C HIS A 302 -3.62 -9.45 -26.52
N GLN A 303 -3.84 -8.63 -27.55
CA GLN A 303 -5.14 -8.44 -28.21
C GLN A 303 -6.25 -7.90 -27.29
N ALA A 304 -5.88 -7.29 -26.16
CA ALA A 304 -6.80 -6.64 -25.26
C ALA A 304 -6.92 -5.15 -25.59
N ALA A 305 -8.14 -4.63 -25.55
CA ALA A 305 -8.36 -3.18 -25.52
C ALA A 305 -7.81 -2.59 -24.20
N PHE A 306 -7.56 -1.29 -24.18
CA PHE A 306 -7.06 -0.59 -23.00
C PHE A 306 -7.88 0.67 -22.73
N ALA A 307 -8.28 0.85 -21.47
CA ALA A 307 -8.97 2.05 -21.00
C ALA A 307 -8.44 2.46 -19.62
N ILE A 308 -8.59 3.74 -19.31
CA ILE A 308 -8.22 4.30 -18.00
C ILE A 308 -9.49 4.76 -17.30
N THR A 309 -9.62 4.41 -16.02
CA THR A 309 -10.64 4.95 -15.12
C THR A 309 -9.97 5.94 -14.17
N LEU A 310 -10.39 7.19 -14.21
CA LEU A 310 -9.91 8.21 -13.29
C LEU A 310 -10.78 8.18 -12.02
N VAL A 311 -10.16 7.97 -10.87
CA VAL A 311 -10.80 8.28 -9.58
C VAL A 311 -10.58 9.76 -9.32
N PRO A 312 -11.66 10.58 -9.24
CA PRO A 312 -11.48 12.00 -9.05
C PRO A 312 -11.09 12.29 -7.61
N ASN A 313 -10.19 13.25 -7.42
CA ASN A 313 -9.88 13.77 -6.09
C ASN A 313 -11.02 14.64 -5.57
N LYS A 314 -10.97 14.92 -4.27
CA LYS A 314 -11.97 15.71 -3.56
C LYS A 314 -12.17 17.11 -4.15
N ALA A 315 -11.10 17.76 -4.61
CA ALA A 315 -11.12 19.08 -5.22
C ALA A 315 -11.77 19.09 -6.62
N GLN A 316 -11.69 17.99 -7.36
CA GLN A 316 -12.29 17.86 -8.69
C GLN A 316 -13.82 17.71 -8.66
N VAL A 317 -14.38 17.26 -7.53
CA VAL A 317 -15.82 17.00 -7.41
C VAL A 317 -16.54 18.10 -6.62
N MET A 318 -15.89 18.73 -5.64
CA MET A 318 -16.53 19.73 -4.79
C MET A 318 -16.40 21.16 -5.31
N ARG A 319 -17.55 21.77 -5.65
CA ARG A 319 -17.67 23.13 -6.18
C ARG A 319 -17.15 24.25 -5.26
N ASN A 320 -17.09 24.02 -3.94
CA ASN A 320 -16.71 25.02 -2.93
C ASN A 320 -15.50 24.59 -2.08
N TRP A 321 -14.62 23.75 -2.63
CA TRP A 321 -13.39 23.35 -1.94
C TRP A 321 -12.46 24.58 -1.86
N ARG A 322 -12.19 25.05 -0.64
CA ARG A 322 -11.31 26.20 -0.36
C ARG A 322 -10.06 25.74 0.37
#